data_AF-L5NFI1-F1
#
_entry.id   AF-L5NFI1-F1
#
_cell.length_a   1.000
_cell.length_b   1.000
_cell.length_c   1.000
_cell.angle_alpha   90.00
_cell.angle_beta   90.00
_cell.angle_gamma   90.00
#
_symmetry.space_group_name_H-M   'P 1'
#
loop_
_entity.id
_entity.type
_entity.pdbx_description
1 polymer ?
#
loop_
_entity_poly.entity_id
_entity_poly.type
_entity_poly.pdbx_seq_one_letter_code
_entity_poly.pdbx_strand_id
1 'polypeptide(L)'
;MSSVASAPHETRGDLLYGEYGSSPYWAVRQLYNHIDGGVSKIEIEVPRLEEDGTETWEVSMGFHQSGLSPREADTVNSLLEYDINAYGEEERKLPVCVQPRLAWSDENRPDSVPATLGPATNVKLQNVVNLELDEIPHVFKWVMRRVCEKVGFDWSRKYFAEEPHKFSTITQHERYLRIDRDQAKKLVRRDGVFMRLFMLSADIEGSHVVYDSNNEDVVGYNHQLRLDRSAIADLFPNSQHRPRGLQLKHYHPQYVRESSDGDPLYHPKLGALYKKNLNRDQAVAWDDRHDLVGDLKEKLLNVLSWADIPTQPGMWFVADDHFSAVASDRTIALWDDPTPQIEA
;
A
#
# COMPACT_ATOMS: atom_id res chain seq x y z
N MET A 1 7.23 5.30 26.88
CA MET A 1 6.12 6.14 26.37
C MET A 1 5.82 5.69 24.94
N SER A 2 4.55 5.64 24.56
CA SER A 2 4.05 5.07 23.28
C SER A 2 4.17 6.05 22.11
N SER A 3 4.92 5.70 21.07
CA SER A 3 5.04 6.50 19.84
C SER A 3 3.70 6.74 19.13
N VAL A 4 3.61 7.75 18.28
CA VAL A 4 2.44 8.04 17.45
C VAL A 4 2.12 6.89 16.49
N ALA A 5 0.85 6.64 16.24
CA ALA A 5 0.37 5.69 15.23
C ALA A 5 0.42 6.29 13.82
N SER A 6 1.07 5.63 12.87
CA SER A 6 1.02 5.98 11.44
C SER A 6 -0.25 5.49 10.75
N ALA A 7 -0.67 6.12 9.66
CA ALA A 7 -1.77 5.67 8.80
C ALA A 7 -1.28 5.01 7.50
N PRO A 8 -2.06 4.10 6.87
CA PRO A 8 -1.76 3.58 5.54
C PRO A 8 -2.05 4.64 4.47
N HIS A 9 -1.33 4.62 3.34
CA HIS A 9 -1.61 5.53 2.23
C HIS A 9 -1.88 4.77 0.93
N GLU A 10 -0.90 4.05 0.38
CA GLU A 10 -1.05 3.33 -0.90
C GLU A 10 -0.52 1.90 -0.82
N THR A 11 -1.25 0.96 -1.41
CA THR A 11 -0.88 -0.46 -1.49
C THR A 11 -1.06 -1.01 -2.91
N ARG A 12 -0.08 -1.80 -3.37
CA ARG A 12 -0.14 -2.59 -4.61
C ARG A 12 0.38 -4.00 -4.36
N GLY A 13 -0.13 -4.96 -5.12
CA GLY A 13 0.15 -6.36 -4.87
C GLY A 13 -0.80 -7.31 -5.60
N ASP A 14 -0.76 -8.56 -5.19
CA ASP A 14 -1.54 -9.65 -5.77
C ASP A 14 -2.06 -10.53 -4.63
N LEU A 15 -3.38 -10.68 -4.52
CA LEU A 15 -4.02 -11.63 -3.63
C LEU A 15 -4.45 -12.86 -4.45
N LEU A 16 -3.85 -14.01 -4.15
CA LEU A 16 -4.12 -15.26 -4.85
C LEU A 16 -5.10 -16.12 -4.04
N TYR A 17 -6.12 -16.65 -4.71
CA TYR A 17 -7.11 -17.54 -4.13
C TYR A 17 -7.09 -18.86 -4.89
N GLY A 18 -6.59 -19.92 -4.23
CA GLY A 18 -6.39 -21.24 -4.85
C GLY A 18 -7.41 -22.31 -4.44
N GLU A 19 -8.12 -22.15 -3.33
CA GLU A 19 -8.96 -23.22 -2.75
C GLU A 19 -10.04 -23.73 -3.71
N TYR A 20 -10.64 -22.84 -4.50
CA TYR A 20 -11.65 -23.17 -5.51
C TYR A 20 -11.12 -23.13 -6.95
N GLY A 21 -9.80 -23.14 -7.12
CA GLY A 21 -9.14 -23.04 -8.41
C GLY A 21 -9.53 -21.76 -9.17
N SER A 22 -9.89 -21.91 -10.45
CA SER A 22 -10.37 -20.80 -11.29
C SER A 22 -11.87 -20.49 -11.13
N SER A 23 -12.60 -21.21 -10.28
CA SER A 23 -14.06 -21.04 -10.14
C SER A 23 -14.49 -19.63 -9.73
N PRO A 24 -13.79 -18.95 -8.79
CA PRO A 24 -14.11 -17.55 -8.45
C PRO A 24 -13.98 -16.61 -9.64
N TYR A 25 -12.93 -16.75 -10.46
CA TYR A 25 -12.80 -15.98 -11.72
C TYR A 25 -14.00 -16.17 -12.65
N TRP A 26 -14.43 -17.42 -12.87
CA TRP A 26 -15.59 -17.70 -13.73
C TRP A 26 -16.89 -17.18 -13.14
N ALA A 27 -17.03 -17.17 -11.81
CA ALA A 27 -18.18 -16.56 -11.15
C ALA A 27 -18.22 -15.04 -11.34
N VAL A 28 -17.07 -14.36 -11.28
CA VAL A 28 -16.97 -12.93 -11.63
C VAL A 28 -17.38 -12.71 -13.08
N ARG A 29 -16.92 -13.55 -14.03
CA ARG A 29 -17.38 -13.48 -15.42
C ARG A 29 -18.90 -13.57 -15.54
N GLN A 30 -19.52 -14.51 -14.83
CA GLN A 30 -20.97 -14.68 -14.88
C GLN A 30 -21.71 -13.50 -14.22
N LEU A 31 -21.17 -12.93 -13.16
CA LEU A 31 -21.67 -11.67 -12.59
C LEU A 31 -21.65 -10.56 -13.65
N TYR A 32 -20.54 -10.40 -14.38
CA TYR A 32 -20.43 -9.40 -15.44
C TYR A 32 -21.43 -9.63 -16.58
N ASN A 33 -21.66 -10.89 -16.97
CA ASN A 33 -22.71 -11.22 -17.94
C ASN A 33 -24.11 -10.87 -17.42
N HIS A 34 -24.36 -11.08 -16.12
CA HIS A 34 -25.64 -10.77 -15.47
C HIS A 34 -25.94 -9.28 -15.39
N ILE A 35 -24.90 -8.44 -15.31
CA ILE A 35 -25.01 -6.97 -15.27
C ILE A 35 -24.73 -6.31 -16.64
N ASP A 36 -24.92 -7.04 -17.73
CA ASP A 36 -24.73 -6.55 -19.12
C ASP A 36 -23.34 -5.92 -19.38
N GLY A 37 -22.31 -6.47 -18.75
CA GLY A 37 -20.91 -6.09 -18.95
C GLY A 37 -20.37 -5.05 -17.97
N GLY A 38 -21.18 -4.45 -17.10
CA GLY A 38 -20.66 -3.58 -16.06
C GLY A 38 -21.69 -2.65 -15.46
N VAL A 39 -21.26 -1.91 -14.44
CA VAL A 39 -22.09 -0.93 -13.75
C VAL A 39 -21.26 0.29 -13.43
N SER A 40 -21.80 1.48 -13.69
CA SER A 40 -21.08 2.73 -13.46
C SER A 40 -21.10 3.16 -11.99
N LYS A 41 -22.16 2.79 -11.26
CA LYS A 41 -22.35 3.19 -9.85
C LYS A 41 -23.36 2.27 -9.15
N ILE A 42 -22.92 1.60 -8.09
CA ILE A 42 -23.78 0.87 -7.14
C ILE A 42 -23.34 1.23 -5.72
N GLU A 43 -24.30 1.63 -4.90
CA GLU A 43 -24.07 1.87 -3.47
C GLU A 43 -24.38 0.60 -2.64
N ILE A 44 -23.43 0.23 -1.79
CA ILE A 44 -23.46 -0.94 -0.91
C ILE A 44 -22.97 -0.62 0.51
N GLU A 45 -23.38 -1.45 1.47
CA GLU A 45 -22.95 -1.37 2.87
C GLU A 45 -21.97 -2.48 3.22
N VAL A 46 -20.72 -2.13 3.52
CA VAL A 46 -19.65 -3.06 3.87
C VAL A 46 -19.44 -3.06 5.39
N PRO A 47 -19.50 -4.21 6.08
CA PRO A 47 -19.15 -4.29 7.50
C PRO A 47 -17.71 -3.87 7.76
N ARG A 48 -17.46 -3.09 8.82
CA ARG A 48 -16.10 -2.75 9.26
C ARG A 48 -15.40 -3.98 9.85
N LEU A 49 -14.07 -4.05 9.77
CA LEU A 49 -13.32 -5.24 10.22
C LEU A 49 -13.18 -5.28 11.74
N GLU A 50 -12.77 -4.17 12.36
CA GLU A 50 -12.45 -4.08 13.79
C GLU A 50 -13.48 -3.27 14.60
N GLU A 51 -14.45 -2.65 13.93
CA GLU A 51 -15.47 -1.80 14.52
C GLU A 51 -16.87 -2.34 14.26
N ASP A 52 -17.80 -2.09 15.19
CA ASP A 52 -19.22 -2.38 14.97
C ASP A 52 -19.79 -1.43 13.91
N GLY A 53 -20.60 -1.97 12.99
CA GLY A 53 -21.33 -1.19 12.00
C GLY A 53 -20.90 -1.47 10.56
N THR A 54 -21.35 -0.59 9.67
CA THR A 54 -21.06 -0.63 8.24
C THR A 54 -20.50 0.71 7.77
N GLU A 55 -19.93 0.68 6.59
CA GLU A 55 -19.47 1.83 5.83
C GLU A 55 -20.11 1.77 4.44
N THR A 56 -20.52 2.91 3.93
CA THR A 56 -21.05 3.01 2.58
C THR A 56 -19.92 3.01 1.55
N TRP A 57 -20.05 2.16 0.53
CA TRP A 57 -19.12 2.09 -0.60
C TRP A 57 -19.86 2.28 -1.93
N GLU A 58 -19.29 3.11 -2.80
CA GLU A 58 -19.69 3.27 -4.19
C GLU A 58 -18.83 2.39 -5.09
N VAL A 59 -19.45 1.49 -5.84
CA VAL A 59 -18.77 0.50 -6.70
C VAL A 59 -19.05 0.77 -8.17
N SER A 60 -18.00 0.76 -8.97
CA SER A 60 -18.06 0.70 -10.42
C SER A 60 -17.32 -0.54 -10.93
N MET A 61 -17.84 -1.13 -11.99
CA MET A 61 -17.35 -2.39 -12.55
C MET A 61 -17.17 -2.24 -14.07
N GLY A 62 -15.97 -2.55 -14.55
CA GLY A 62 -15.61 -2.61 -15.97
C GLY A 62 -14.74 -3.82 -16.25
N PHE A 63 -14.39 -4.04 -17.51
CA PHE A 63 -13.50 -5.12 -17.89
C PHE A 63 -12.72 -4.75 -19.15
N HIS A 64 -11.63 -5.48 -19.39
CA HIS A 64 -10.85 -5.38 -20.61
C HIS A 64 -10.39 -6.76 -21.08
N GLN A 65 -9.91 -6.86 -22.33
CA GLN A 65 -9.36 -8.11 -22.84
C GLN A 65 -8.08 -8.46 -22.10
N SER A 66 -7.98 -9.71 -21.65
CA SER A 66 -6.73 -10.24 -21.10
C SER A 66 -5.73 -10.47 -22.23
N GLY A 67 -4.45 -10.35 -21.93
CA GLY A 67 -3.37 -10.83 -22.81
C GLY A 67 -3.19 -12.36 -22.79
N LEU A 68 -4.00 -13.08 -21.99
CA LEU A 68 -3.88 -14.53 -21.80
C LEU A 68 -4.83 -15.31 -22.73
N SER A 69 -4.37 -16.50 -23.12
CA SER A 69 -5.18 -17.45 -23.90
C SER A 69 -6.00 -18.38 -22.98
N PRO A 70 -7.27 -18.67 -23.32
CA PRO A 70 -8.05 -19.74 -22.67
C PRO A 70 -7.38 -21.12 -22.80
N ARG A 71 -7.71 -22.06 -21.92
CA ARG A 71 -7.33 -23.48 -22.11
C ARG A 71 -8.18 -24.09 -23.22
N GLU A 72 -7.70 -25.17 -23.83
CA GLU A 72 -8.48 -25.93 -24.81
C GLU A 72 -9.84 -26.43 -24.27
N ALA A 73 -9.92 -26.71 -22.97
CA ALA A 73 -11.15 -27.14 -22.31
C ALA A 73 -12.11 -25.99 -21.97
N ASP A 74 -11.67 -24.72 -22.06
CA ASP A 74 -12.51 -23.57 -21.77
C ASP A 74 -13.39 -23.25 -22.99
N THR A 75 -14.66 -22.94 -22.77
CA THR A 75 -15.66 -22.74 -23.85
C THR A 75 -15.66 -21.34 -24.46
N VAL A 76 -14.59 -20.57 -24.24
CA VAL A 76 -14.52 -19.14 -24.56
C VAL A 76 -13.35 -18.89 -25.50
N ASN A 77 -13.53 -17.97 -26.46
CA ASN A 77 -12.47 -17.64 -27.43
C ASN A 77 -11.42 -16.68 -26.87
N SER A 78 -11.77 -15.92 -25.83
CA SER A 78 -10.87 -14.98 -25.16
C SER A 78 -11.18 -14.87 -23.67
N LEU A 79 -10.15 -14.51 -22.91
CA LEU A 79 -10.24 -14.19 -21.49
C LEU A 79 -10.38 -12.68 -21.30
N LEU A 80 -11.09 -12.30 -20.27
CA LEU A 80 -11.25 -10.91 -19.83
C LEU A 80 -10.63 -10.76 -18.44
N GLU A 81 -10.26 -9.53 -18.11
CA GLU A 81 -9.86 -9.12 -16.76
C GLU A 81 -10.90 -8.11 -16.26
N TYR A 82 -11.30 -8.27 -14.99
CA TYR A 82 -12.46 -7.58 -14.44
C TYR A 82 -12.03 -6.52 -13.43
N ASP A 83 -12.21 -5.27 -13.80
CA ASP A 83 -11.87 -4.11 -12.98
C ASP A 83 -13.04 -3.75 -12.06
N ILE A 84 -12.78 -3.76 -10.76
CA ILE A 84 -13.73 -3.38 -9.72
C ILE A 84 -13.11 -2.21 -8.97
N ASN A 85 -13.77 -1.05 -9.03
CA ASN A 85 -13.34 0.13 -8.29
C ASN A 85 -14.39 0.45 -7.25
N ALA A 86 -14.04 0.28 -5.98
CA ALA A 86 -14.87 0.66 -4.85
C ALA A 86 -14.29 1.89 -4.15
N TYR A 87 -15.14 2.87 -3.85
CA TYR A 87 -14.82 4.11 -3.16
C TYR A 87 -15.62 4.16 -1.86
N GLY A 88 -14.92 4.16 -0.73
CA GLY A 88 -15.50 4.21 0.61
C GLY A 88 -15.54 5.62 1.16
N GLU A 89 -15.87 5.72 2.44
CA GLU A 89 -15.84 6.99 3.17
C GLU A 89 -14.41 7.53 3.26
N GLU A 90 -14.29 8.82 3.57
CA GLU A 90 -13.02 9.49 3.85
C GLU A 90 -11.99 9.49 2.72
N GLU A 91 -12.28 9.05 1.48
CA GLU A 91 -11.30 8.82 0.38
C GLU A 91 -10.59 7.46 0.45
N ARG A 92 -11.20 6.45 1.09
CA ARG A 92 -10.74 5.05 1.01
C ARG A 92 -11.06 4.47 -0.37
N LYS A 93 -10.10 3.76 -0.98
CA LYS A 93 -10.24 3.29 -2.37
C LYS A 93 -9.73 1.87 -2.51
N LEU A 94 -10.53 1.01 -3.14
CA LEU A 94 -10.19 -0.36 -3.48
C LEU A 94 -10.35 -0.60 -4.99
N PRO A 95 -9.43 -0.07 -5.83
CA PRO A 95 -9.31 -0.45 -7.23
C PRO A 95 -8.56 -1.78 -7.33
N VAL A 96 -9.26 -2.80 -7.81
CA VAL A 96 -8.72 -4.16 -8.01
C VAL A 96 -9.07 -4.69 -9.39
N CYS A 97 -8.27 -5.63 -9.86
CA CYS A 97 -8.50 -6.33 -11.11
C CYS A 97 -8.50 -7.84 -10.87
N VAL A 98 -9.60 -8.51 -11.17
CA VAL A 98 -9.72 -9.97 -11.05
C VAL A 98 -9.24 -10.61 -12.34
N GLN A 99 -8.18 -11.41 -12.22
CA GLN A 99 -7.49 -12.03 -13.34
C GLN A 99 -7.54 -13.55 -13.23
N PRO A 100 -7.64 -14.28 -14.36
CA PRO A 100 -7.56 -15.73 -14.34
C PRO A 100 -6.12 -16.16 -14.05
N ARG A 101 -5.96 -17.21 -13.25
CA ARG A 101 -4.71 -17.98 -13.16
C ARG A 101 -5.03 -19.39 -13.60
N LEU A 102 -4.86 -19.66 -14.90
CA LEU A 102 -5.13 -20.97 -15.48
C LEU A 102 -3.90 -21.89 -15.29
N ALA A 103 -4.08 -23.21 -15.42
CA ALA A 103 -2.96 -24.16 -15.37
C ALA A 103 -1.90 -23.77 -16.42
N TRP A 104 -0.78 -23.20 -15.99
CA TRP A 104 0.19 -22.57 -16.89
C TRP A 104 1.14 -23.60 -17.51
N SER A 105 1.29 -23.55 -18.84
CA SER A 105 2.50 -23.96 -19.54
C SER A 105 3.43 -22.75 -19.65
N ASP A 106 4.27 -22.57 -18.63
CA ASP A 106 5.40 -21.64 -18.38
C ASP A 106 5.55 -20.26 -19.06
N GLU A 107 5.17 -19.99 -20.31
CA GLU A 107 5.60 -18.76 -21.01
C GLU A 107 4.91 -17.46 -20.54
N ASN A 108 3.71 -17.54 -19.96
CA ASN A 108 2.92 -16.37 -19.52
C ASN A 108 2.69 -16.31 -18.00
N ARG A 109 3.45 -17.11 -17.25
CA ARG A 109 3.39 -17.18 -15.78
C ARG A 109 4.27 -16.07 -15.17
N PRO A 110 3.76 -15.19 -14.29
CA PRO A 110 4.63 -14.30 -13.53
C PRO A 110 5.63 -15.11 -12.70
N ASP A 111 6.89 -14.68 -12.69
CA ASP A 111 7.98 -15.37 -12.00
C ASP A 111 7.70 -15.58 -10.50
N SER A 112 6.92 -14.70 -9.88
CA SER A 112 6.57 -14.74 -8.46
C SER A 112 5.61 -15.87 -8.07
N VAL A 113 4.96 -16.54 -9.03
CA VAL A 113 3.97 -17.59 -8.76
C VAL A 113 4.47 -18.93 -9.29
N PRO A 114 4.69 -19.95 -8.46
CA PRO A 114 5.23 -21.23 -8.92
C PRO A 114 4.21 -22.01 -9.75
N ALA A 115 4.70 -22.78 -10.73
CA ALA A 115 3.87 -23.65 -11.57
C ALA A 115 3.04 -24.67 -10.76
N THR A 116 3.52 -25.03 -9.57
CA THR A 116 2.86 -25.98 -8.67
C THR A 116 1.57 -25.47 -8.02
N LEU A 117 1.24 -24.17 -8.12
CA LEU A 117 0.00 -23.63 -7.57
C LEU A 117 -1.24 -24.23 -8.26
N GLY A 118 -1.13 -24.60 -9.54
CA GLY A 118 -2.28 -25.01 -10.34
C GLY A 118 -3.23 -23.84 -10.64
N PRO A 119 -4.49 -24.13 -11.05
CA PRO A 119 -5.48 -23.08 -11.28
C PRO A 119 -5.78 -22.28 -10.01
N ALA A 120 -5.95 -20.97 -10.16
CA ALA A 120 -6.30 -20.05 -9.09
C ALA A 120 -7.06 -18.83 -9.65
N THR A 121 -7.46 -17.93 -8.77
CA THR A 121 -7.95 -16.59 -9.13
C THR A 121 -7.02 -15.57 -8.50
N ASN A 122 -6.58 -14.59 -9.30
CA ASN A 122 -5.77 -13.47 -8.80
C ASN A 122 -6.63 -12.23 -8.66
N VAL A 123 -6.45 -11.52 -7.55
CA VAL A 123 -7.02 -10.20 -7.32
C VAL A 123 -5.84 -9.25 -7.23
N LYS A 124 -5.55 -8.59 -8.34
CA LYS A 124 -4.47 -7.62 -8.44
C LYS A 124 -4.90 -6.32 -7.78
N LEU A 125 -4.15 -5.90 -6.78
CA LEU A 125 -4.31 -4.61 -6.09
C LEU A 125 -3.65 -3.52 -6.94
N GLN A 126 -4.43 -2.65 -7.58
CA GLN A 126 -3.89 -1.67 -8.53
C GLN A 126 -3.25 -0.46 -7.83
N ASN A 127 -4.01 0.25 -7.02
CA ASN A 127 -3.56 1.35 -6.17
C ASN A 127 -4.56 1.52 -5.03
N VAL A 128 -4.57 0.59 -4.09
CA VAL A 128 -5.47 0.61 -2.94
C VAL A 128 -5.06 1.73 -2.00
N VAL A 129 -6.00 2.57 -1.58
CA VAL A 129 -5.70 3.80 -0.84
C VAL A 129 -6.40 3.81 0.52
N ASN A 130 -5.67 4.22 1.56
CA ASN A 130 -6.17 4.42 2.93
C ASN A 130 -6.88 3.18 3.54
N LEU A 131 -6.38 1.99 3.23
CA LEU A 131 -6.81 0.72 3.82
C LEU A 131 -5.63 0.03 4.50
N GLU A 132 -5.85 -0.47 5.71
CA GLU A 132 -4.88 -1.35 6.36
C GLU A 132 -4.77 -2.67 5.59
N LEU A 133 -3.60 -3.31 5.62
CA LEU A 133 -3.36 -4.51 4.81
C LEU A 133 -4.35 -5.63 5.16
N ASP A 134 -4.72 -5.81 6.43
CA ASP A 134 -5.71 -6.80 6.86
C ASP A 134 -7.15 -6.45 6.43
N GLU A 135 -7.46 -5.18 6.22
CA GLU A 135 -8.79 -4.76 5.75
C GLU A 135 -9.00 -5.09 4.27
N ILE A 136 -7.94 -5.11 3.45
CA ILE A 136 -8.06 -5.24 2.00
C ILE A 136 -8.80 -6.54 1.58
N PRO A 137 -8.44 -7.75 2.04
CA PRO A 137 -9.17 -8.97 1.70
C PRO A 137 -10.61 -8.94 2.23
N HIS A 138 -10.83 -8.37 3.41
CA HIS A 138 -12.14 -8.27 4.03
C HIS A 138 -13.09 -7.36 3.24
N VAL A 139 -12.66 -6.14 2.91
CA VAL A 139 -13.43 -5.18 2.12
C VAL A 139 -13.71 -5.77 0.74
N PHE A 140 -12.71 -6.35 0.07
CA PHE A 140 -12.90 -6.97 -1.25
C PHE A 140 -13.98 -8.07 -1.23
N LYS A 141 -13.90 -9.00 -0.27
CA LYS A 141 -14.88 -10.07 -0.07
C LYS A 141 -16.30 -9.50 0.08
N TRP A 142 -16.46 -8.49 0.93
CA TRP A 142 -17.76 -7.90 1.20
C TRP A 142 -18.29 -7.05 0.04
N VAL A 143 -17.43 -6.31 -0.66
CA VAL A 143 -17.80 -5.59 -1.89
C VAL A 143 -18.42 -6.57 -2.89
N MET A 144 -17.73 -7.68 -3.19
CA MET A 144 -18.24 -8.68 -4.13
C MET A 144 -19.59 -9.25 -3.68
N ARG A 145 -19.69 -9.61 -2.40
CA ARG A 145 -20.91 -10.17 -1.84
C ARG A 145 -22.08 -9.19 -1.91
N ARG A 146 -21.89 -7.95 -1.51
CA ARG A 146 -22.94 -6.93 -1.46
C ARG A 146 -23.39 -6.49 -2.85
N VAL A 147 -22.46 -6.40 -3.80
CA VAL A 147 -22.81 -6.18 -5.21
C VAL A 147 -23.70 -7.30 -5.71
N CYS A 148 -23.32 -8.56 -5.49
CA CYS A 148 -24.12 -9.71 -5.92
C CYS A 148 -25.52 -9.73 -5.27
N GLU A 149 -25.60 -9.48 -3.96
CA GLU A 149 -26.86 -9.34 -3.23
C GLU A 149 -27.74 -8.22 -3.83
N LYS A 150 -27.14 -7.07 -4.17
CA LYS A 150 -27.85 -5.91 -4.74
C LYS A 150 -28.40 -6.16 -6.14
N VAL A 151 -27.65 -6.86 -6.99
CA VAL A 151 -28.05 -7.15 -8.38
C VAL A 151 -28.82 -8.47 -8.52
N GLY A 152 -29.05 -9.19 -7.42
CA GLY A 152 -29.77 -10.47 -7.43
C GLY A 152 -28.99 -11.61 -8.10
N PHE A 153 -27.67 -11.57 -8.06
CA PHE A 153 -26.80 -12.64 -8.58
C PHE A 153 -26.50 -13.67 -7.49
N ASP A 154 -26.71 -14.95 -7.77
CA ASP A 154 -26.41 -16.04 -6.83
C ASP A 154 -24.90 -16.23 -6.67
N TRP A 155 -24.37 -15.76 -5.54
CA TRP A 155 -22.94 -15.75 -5.25
C TRP A 155 -22.59 -16.73 -4.14
N SER A 156 -21.58 -17.57 -4.38
CA SER A 156 -21.06 -18.47 -3.36
C SER A 156 -20.41 -17.68 -2.23
N ARG A 157 -20.94 -17.83 -1.01
CA ARG A 157 -20.39 -17.21 0.21
C ARG A 157 -18.97 -17.67 0.55
N LYS A 158 -18.47 -18.72 -0.11
CA LYS A 158 -17.12 -19.25 0.08
C LYS A 158 -16.06 -18.52 -0.74
N TYR A 159 -16.46 -17.90 -1.86
CA TYR A 159 -15.50 -17.20 -2.71
C TYR A 159 -14.92 -15.99 -2.00
N PHE A 160 -13.59 -15.92 -1.99
CA PHE A 160 -12.80 -14.88 -1.31
C PHE A 160 -13.02 -14.82 0.21
N ALA A 161 -13.56 -15.89 0.82
CA ALA A 161 -13.65 -16.02 2.27
C ALA A 161 -12.35 -16.55 2.91
N GLU A 162 -11.54 -17.25 2.10
CA GLU A 162 -10.16 -17.68 2.35
C GLU A 162 -9.25 -16.55 2.84
N GLU A 163 -8.28 -16.85 3.71
CA GLU A 163 -7.04 -16.07 3.74
C GLU A 163 -6.37 -16.16 2.36
N PRO A 164 -5.79 -15.07 1.83
CA PRO A 164 -5.04 -15.13 0.59
C PRO A 164 -3.95 -16.20 0.67
N HIS A 165 -3.75 -16.94 -0.42
CA HIS A 165 -2.74 -17.99 -0.51
C HIS A 165 -1.34 -17.44 -0.20
N LYS A 166 -0.45 -18.26 0.38
CA LYS A 166 0.94 -17.89 0.75
C LYS A 166 1.84 -17.33 -0.37
N PHE A 167 1.39 -17.39 -1.63
CA PHE A 167 2.09 -16.80 -2.79
C PHE A 167 1.53 -15.43 -3.16
N SER A 168 0.56 -14.93 -2.40
CA SER A 168 0.10 -13.55 -2.47
C SER A 168 1.25 -12.63 -2.09
N THR A 169 1.32 -11.46 -2.71
CA THR A 169 2.46 -10.56 -2.57
C THR A 169 2.06 -9.10 -2.44
N ILE A 170 2.95 -8.32 -1.83
CA ILE A 170 2.91 -6.87 -1.74
C ILE A 170 4.08 -6.34 -2.56
N THR A 171 3.78 -5.53 -3.56
CA THR A 171 4.77 -4.90 -4.43
C THR A 171 5.05 -3.45 -4.07
N GLN A 172 4.09 -2.82 -3.40
CA GLN A 172 4.18 -1.46 -2.88
C GLN A 172 3.32 -1.33 -1.62
N HIS A 173 3.83 -0.67 -0.58
CA HIS A 173 3.03 -0.26 0.59
C HIS A 173 3.63 1.01 1.22
N GLU A 174 2.81 2.03 1.43
CA GLU A 174 3.20 3.29 2.08
C GLU A 174 2.47 3.46 3.41
N ARG A 175 3.22 3.89 4.43
CA ARG A 175 2.67 4.43 5.67
C ARG A 175 3.11 5.87 5.83
N TYR A 176 2.28 6.69 6.47
CA TYR A 176 2.58 8.10 6.65
C TYR A 176 2.23 8.64 8.03
N LEU A 177 2.84 9.79 8.32
CA LEU A 177 2.50 10.72 9.40
C LEU A 177 2.24 12.08 8.75
N ARG A 178 1.23 12.82 9.24
CA ARG A 178 1.05 14.22 8.85
C ARG A 178 1.64 15.11 9.94
N ILE A 179 2.66 15.87 9.54
CA ILE A 179 3.51 16.60 10.48
C ILE A 179 3.20 18.08 10.36
N ASP A 180 3.19 18.78 11.49
CA ASP A 180 3.16 20.23 11.48
C ASP A 180 4.21 20.80 10.50
N ARG A 181 3.83 21.84 9.74
CA ARG A 181 4.60 22.29 8.58
C ARG A 181 5.95 22.88 9.00
N ASP A 182 6.00 23.54 10.15
CA ASP A 182 7.25 24.11 10.66
C ASP A 182 8.18 23.03 11.21
N GLN A 183 7.63 22.00 11.86
CA GLN A 183 8.43 20.83 12.27
C GLN A 183 8.96 20.06 11.05
N ALA A 184 8.13 19.86 10.02
CA ALA A 184 8.48 19.11 8.83
C ALA A 184 9.66 19.73 8.04
N LYS A 185 9.89 21.04 8.15
CA LYS A 185 11.06 21.71 7.56
C LYS A 185 12.39 21.09 8.02
N LYS A 186 12.47 20.52 9.23
CA LYS A 186 13.67 19.83 9.73
C LYS A 186 14.04 18.59 8.91
N LEU A 187 13.10 18.04 8.14
CA LEU A 187 13.32 16.89 7.28
C LEU A 187 14.05 17.28 5.99
N VAL A 188 13.66 18.42 5.41
CA VAL A 188 13.93 18.78 4.00
C VAL A 188 14.75 20.06 3.79
N ARG A 189 15.01 20.84 4.85
CA ARG A 189 15.92 21.99 4.79
C ARG A 189 17.34 21.54 4.41
N ARG A 190 18.22 22.49 4.10
CA ARG A 190 19.57 22.23 3.55
C ARG A 190 20.41 21.25 4.39
N ASP A 191 20.30 21.32 5.71
CA ASP A 191 20.93 20.45 6.72
C ASP A 191 19.93 19.42 7.30
N GLY A 192 18.78 19.25 6.66
CA GLY A 192 17.70 18.37 7.11
C GLY A 192 18.09 16.90 7.06
N VAL A 193 17.32 16.07 7.78
CA VAL A 193 17.65 14.64 7.93
C VAL A 193 17.72 13.90 6.58
N PHE A 194 16.91 14.28 5.57
CA PHE A 194 16.97 13.64 4.25
C PHE A 194 18.32 13.89 3.57
N MET A 195 18.84 15.11 3.63
CA MET A 195 20.16 15.42 3.07
C MET A 195 21.26 14.71 3.85
N ARG A 196 21.19 14.69 5.19
CA ARG A 196 22.19 14.00 6.03
C ARG A 196 22.23 12.49 5.72
N LEU A 197 21.07 11.84 5.64
CA LEU A 197 21.00 10.41 5.28
C LEU A 197 21.48 10.14 3.85
N PHE A 198 21.19 11.03 2.90
CA PHE A 198 21.74 10.93 1.56
C PHE A 198 23.27 10.98 1.57
N MET A 199 23.87 11.96 2.27
CA MET A 199 25.32 12.11 2.35
C MET A 199 26.00 10.89 2.99
N LEU A 200 25.43 10.36 4.07
CA LEU A 200 25.93 9.14 4.72
C LEU A 200 25.89 7.90 3.83
N SER A 201 24.93 7.84 2.91
CA SER A 201 24.72 6.65 2.09
C SER A 201 25.33 6.74 0.71
N ALA A 202 25.95 7.87 0.37
CA ALA A 202 26.47 8.16 -0.95
C ALA A 202 27.73 7.34 -1.32
N ASP A 203 28.49 6.87 -0.32
CA ASP A 203 29.71 6.10 -0.50
C ASP A 203 29.58 4.61 -0.10
N ILE A 204 28.38 4.16 0.24
CA ILE A 204 28.11 2.74 0.54
C ILE A 204 28.28 1.92 -0.74
N GLU A 205 29.29 1.04 -0.74
CA GLU A 205 29.57 0.14 -1.85
C GLU A 205 28.37 -0.77 -2.16
N GLY A 206 28.01 -0.86 -3.44
CA GLY A 206 26.91 -1.71 -3.90
C GLY A 206 25.52 -1.19 -3.54
N SER A 207 25.41 0.08 -3.13
CA SER A 207 24.15 0.79 -2.97
C SER A 207 23.82 1.65 -4.20
N HIS A 208 22.53 1.88 -4.41
CA HIS A 208 22.00 2.89 -5.32
C HIS A 208 21.00 3.78 -4.57
N VAL A 209 21.44 4.99 -4.26
CA VAL A 209 20.67 5.98 -3.52
C VAL A 209 20.37 7.19 -4.39
N VAL A 210 19.13 7.67 -4.31
CA VAL A 210 18.69 8.86 -5.05
C VAL A 210 18.01 9.83 -4.09
N TYR A 211 18.49 11.07 -4.07
CA TYR A 211 17.79 12.19 -3.45
C TYR A 211 17.23 13.12 -4.52
N ASP A 212 15.91 13.31 -4.49
CA ASP A 212 15.16 14.13 -5.44
C ASP A 212 14.43 15.24 -4.66
N SER A 213 14.71 16.50 -4.99
CA SER A 213 14.17 17.66 -4.28
C SER A 213 13.40 18.57 -5.23
N ASN A 214 12.07 18.57 -5.11
CA ASN A 214 11.20 19.53 -5.77
C ASN A 214 10.77 20.65 -4.79
N ASN A 215 11.05 21.90 -5.17
CA ASN A 215 10.70 23.12 -4.44
C ASN A 215 9.93 24.13 -5.30
N GLU A 216 9.34 23.71 -6.43
CA GLU A 216 8.76 24.62 -7.43
C GLU A 216 7.59 25.44 -6.87
N ASP A 217 6.70 24.82 -6.09
CA ASP A 217 5.54 25.51 -5.48
C ASP A 217 5.84 26.07 -4.07
N VAL A 218 6.56 25.30 -3.26
CA VAL A 218 6.97 25.66 -1.89
C VAL A 218 8.24 24.92 -1.53
N VAL A 219 9.06 25.48 -0.63
CA VAL A 219 10.21 24.75 -0.09
C VAL A 219 9.72 23.46 0.58
N GLY A 220 10.26 22.33 0.12
CA GLY A 220 9.81 21.01 0.55
C GLY A 220 8.55 20.52 -0.16
N TYR A 221 8.17 21.07 -1.33
CA TYR A 221 6.95 20.65 -2.05
C TYR A 221 6.88 19.13 -2.21
N ASN A 222 7.92 18.51 -2.74
CA ASN A 222 8.03 17.06 -2.83
C ASN A 222 9.51 16.63 -2.81
N HIS A 223 9.99 16.15 -1.68
CA HIS A 223 11.34 15.61 -1.52
C HIS A 223 11.26 14.10 -1.30
N GLN A 224 12.13 13.36 -1.99
CA GLN A 224 12.14 11.91 -1.97
C GLN A 224 13.57 11.40 -1.79
N LEU A 225 13.79 10.60 -0.75
CA LEU A 225 15.03 9.88 -0.55
C LEU A 225 14.77 8.39 -0.78
N ARG A 226 15.33 7.85 -1.88
CA ARG A 226 15.22 6.45 -2.27
C ARG A 226 16.47 5.72 -1.82
N LEU A 227 16.31 4.80 -0.88
CA LEU A 227 17.38 3.99 -0.31
C LEU A 227 17.14 2.55 -0.74
N ASP A 228 18.10 1.94 -1.41
CA ASP A 228 18.02 0.53 -1.71
C ASP A 228 18.28 -0.34 -0.48
N ARG A 229 18.20 -1.66 -0.66
CA ARG A 229 18.41 -2.62 0.43
C ARG A 229 19.79 -2.51 1.07
N SER A 230 20.84 -2.22 0.30
CA SER A 230 22.21 -2.11 0.81
C SER A 230 22.32 -0.89 1.73
N ALA A 231 21.82 0.27 1.28
CA ALA A 231 21.81 1.50 2.06
C ALA A 231 20.99 1.36 3.36
N ILE A 232 19.83 0.70 3.30
CA ILE A 232 19.02 0.48 4.51
C ILE A 232 19.70 -0.45 5.52
N ALA A 233 20.39 -1.49 5.05
CA ALA A 233 21.09 -2.40 5.95
C ALA A 233 22.22 -1.69 6.73
N ASP A 234 22.87 -0.71 6.11
CA ASP A 234 23.94 0.07 6.72
C ASP A 234 23.42 1.19 7.63
N LEU A 235 22.44 1.96 7.17
CA LEU A 235 21.84 3.08 7.93
C LEU A 235 21.00 2.61 9.14
N PHE A 236 20.45 1.40 9.09
CA PHE A 236 19.60 0.84 10.15
C PHE A 236 20.11 -0.54 10.61
N PRO A 237 21.36 -0.65 11.10
CA PRO A 237 22.01 -1.93 11.37
C PRO A 237 21.36 -2.66 12.55
N ASN A 238 20.70 -1.91 13.43
CA ASN A 238 20.04 -2.43 14.63
C ASN A 238 18.55 -2.73 14.43
N SER A 239 18.01 -2.52 13.22
CA SER A 239 16.59 -2.76 12.94
C SER A 239 16.15 -4.16 13.36
N GLN A 240 14.97 -4.26 13.98
CA GLN A 240 14.39 -5.55 14.34
C GLN A 240 13.76 -6.28 13.13
N HIS A 241 13.64 -5.59 12.00
CA HIS A 241 12.97 -6.06 10.81
C HIS A 241 13.98 -6.42 9.71
N ARG A 242 13.53 -7.22 8.75
CA ARG A 242 14.36 -7.55 7.58
C ARG A 242 14.70 -6.26 6.82
N PRO A 243 15.96 -6.01 6.43
CA PRO A 243 16.31 -4.79 5.71
C PRO A 243 15.64 -4.81 4.34
N ARG A 244 14.78 -3.82 4.11
CA ARG A 244 14.08 -3.57 2.84
C ARG A 244 14.40 -2.17 2.37
N GLY A 245 14.83 -2.06 1.11
CA GLY A 245 14.91 -0.78 0.42
C GLY A 245 13.57 -0.07 0.44
N LEU A 246 13.60 1.24 0.65
CA LEU A 246 12.41 2.07 0.82
C LEU A 246 12.63 3.47 0.27
N GLN A 247 11.53 4.18 0.12
CA GLN A 247 11.51 5.57 -0.25
C GLN A 247 10.90 6.39 0.88
N LEU A 248 11.69 7.28 1.47
CA LEU A 248 11.19 8.32 2.36
C LEU A 248 10.68 9.49 1.52
N LYS A 249 9.50 10.01 1.85
CA LYS A 249 8.82 11.06 1.09
C LYS A 249 8.36 12.16 2.03
N HIS A 250 8.72 13.40 1.73
CA HIS A 250 8.09 14.57 2.31
C HIS A 250 7.33 15.28 1.20
N TYR A 251 6.01 15.40 1.30
CA TYR A 251 5.24 16.01 0.22
C TYR A 251 4.00 16.76 0.69
N HIS A 252 3.72 17.84 -0.04
CA HIS A 252 2.46 18.55 -0.01
C HIS A 252 1.45 17.93 -0.99
N PRO A 253 0.14 18.15 -0.79
CA PRO A 253 -0.85 17.82 -1.80
C PRO A 253 -0.59 18.61 -3.10
N GLN A 254 -1.16 18.14 -4.21
CA GLN A 254 -1.03 18.79 -5.52
C GLN A 254 -1.31 20.29 -5.48
N TYR A 255 -2.36 20.69 -4.75
CA TYR A 255 -2.74 22.09 -4.55
C TYR A 255 -2.34 22.55 -3.15
N VAL A 256 -1.18 23.19 -3.06
CA VAL A 256 -0.62 23.68 -1.80
C VAL A 256 -1.54 24.73 -1.17
N ARG A 257 -1.82 24.60 0.13
CA ARG A 257 -2.56 25.62 0.89
C ARG A 257 -1.64 26.74 1.35
N GLU A 258 -2.10 27.98 1.20
CA GLU A 258 -1.37 29.19 1.60
C GLU A 258 -1.46 29.46 3.12
N SER A 259 -2.62 29.15 3.73
CA SER A 259 -2.89 29.24 5.16
C SER A 259 -3.37 27.91 5.71
N SER A 260 -3.17 27.67 7.01
CA SER A 260 -3.70 26.46 7.64
C SER A 260 -5.22 26.55 7.77
N ASP A 261 -5.77 27.61 8.35
CA ASP A 261 -7.22 27.86 8.55
C ASP A 261 -8.02 26.62 9.02
N GLY A 262 -7.37 25.71 9.73
CA GLY A 262 -7.93 24.42 10.15
C GLY A 262 -7.93 23.30 9.10
N ASP A 263 -7.50 23.56 7.85
CA ASP A 263 -7.31 22.58 6.79
C ASP A 263 -6.01 21.77 7.02
N PRO A 264 -6.11 20.46 7.34
CA PRO A 264 -4.93 19.62 7.56
C PRO A 264 -4.07 19.48 6.30
N LEU A 265 -4.61 19.70 5.10
CA LEU A 265 -3.88 19.62 3.84
C LEU A 265 -2.83 20.74 3.66
N TYR A 266 -2.84 21.77 4.51
CA TYR A 266 -1.73 22.72 4.64
C TYR A 266 -0.43 22.05 5.08
N HIS A 267 -0.54 21.02 5.91
CA HIS A 267 0.58 20.33 6.53
C HIS A 267 1.07 19.19 5.62
N PRO A 268 2.38 18.98 5.45
CA PRO A 268 2.91 17.92 4.58
C PRO A 268 2.78 16.54 5.24
N LYS A 269 2.86 15.51 4.40
CA LYS A 269 3.01 14.12 4.84
C LYS A 269 4.50 13.74 4.83
N LEU A 270 4.94 13.03 5.87
CA LEU A 270 6.12 12.19 5.86
C LEU A 270 5.67 10.74 5.61
N GLY A 271 6.03 10.17 4.46
CA GLY A 271 5.76 8.80 4.07
C GLY A 271 7.01 7.93 4.06
N ALA A 272 6.86 6.67 4.45
CA ALA A 272 7.82 5.61 4.20
C ALA A 272 7.17 4.58 3.29
N LEU A 273 7.76 4.40 2.11
CA LEU A 273 7.20 3.61 1.03
C LEU A 273 8.11 2.42 0.70
N TYR A 274 7.62 1.21 0.90
CA TYR A 274 8.22 0.03 0.31
C TYR A 274 7.90 -0.04 -1.18
N LYS A 275 8.90 -0.33 -2.02
CA LYS A 275 8.70 -0.59 -3.45
C LYS A 275 9.62 -1.71 -3.93
N LYS A 276 9.07 -2.70 -4.63
CA LYS A 276 9.83 -3.88 -5.05
C LYS A 276 11.09 -3.56 -5.87
N ASN A 277 11.08 -2.50 -6.67
CA ASN A 277 12.22 -2.15 -7.53
C ASN A 277 13.43 -1.62 -6.73
N LEU A 278 13.22 -1.11 -5.51
CA LEU A 278 14.31 -0.77 -4.57
C LEU A 278 14.88 -2.03 -3.87
N ASN A 279 14.30 -3.19 -4.14
CA ASN A 279 14.57 -4.46 -3.49
C ASN A 279 14.94 -5.55 -4.50
N ARG A 280 15.62 -5.19 -5.60
CA ARG A 280 16.00 -6.13 -6.68
C ARG A 280 14.79 -6.90 -7.23
N ASP A 281 13.68 -6.17 -7.40
CA ASP A 281 12.37 -6.67 -7.85
C ASP A 281 11.74 -7.77 -6.97
N GLN A 282 12.22 -7.92 -5.74
CA GLN A 282 11.60 -8.82 -4.76
C GLN A 282 10.31 -8.19 -4.22
N ALA A 283 9.22 -8.95 -4.20
CA ALA A 283 7.98 -8.57 -3.53
C ALA A 283 7.98 -9.13 -2.09
N VAL A 284 7.21 -8.52 -1.19
CA VAL A 284 7.00 -9.06 0.16
C VAL A 284 5.89 -10.09 0.10
N ALA A 285 6.06 -11.25 0.73
CA ALA A 285 4.97 -12.21 0.87
C ALA A 285 3.83 -11.60 1.70
N TRP A 286 2.58 -11.87 1.35
CA TRP A 286 1.44 -11.34 2.10
C TRP A 286 1.43 -11.77 3.58
N ASP A 287 1.98 -12.94 3.88
CA ASP A 287 2.14 -13.43 5.26
C ASP A 287 3.13 -12.57 6.08
N ASP A 288 4.08 -11.90 5.43
CA ASP A 288 5.07 -11.01 6.05
C ASP A 288 4.55 -9.56 6.19
N ARG A 289 3.27 -9.30 5.89
CA ARG A 289 2.69 -7.94 5.90
C ARG A 289 2.83 -7.20 7.24
N HIS A 290 2.75 -7.93 8.35
CA HIS A 290 2.88 -7.36 9.69
C HIS A 290 4.31 -6.90 9.98
N ASP A 291 5.30 -7.67 9.52
CA ASP A 291 6.72 -7.31 9.59
C ASP A 291 7.01 -6.09 8.70
N LEU A 292 6.43 -6.04 7.50
CA LEU A 292 6.54 -4.88 6.61
C LEU A 292 5.96 -3.61 7.26
N VAL A 293 4.78 -3.69 7.87
CA VAL A 293 4.17 -2.55 8.59
C VAL A 293 5.03 -2.12 9.77
N GLY A 294 5.58 -3.08 10.53
CA GLY A 294 6.52 -2.81 11.62
C GLY A 294 7.77 -2.07 11.14
N ASP A 295 8.38 -2.57 10.07
CA ASP A 295 9.56 -1.97 9.43
C ASP A 295 9.30 -0.51 9.04
N LEU A 296 8.25 -0.25 8.25
CA LEU A 296 7.92 1.12 7.81
C LEU A 296 7.64 2.07 9.00
N LYS A 297 6.96 1.58 10.04
CA LYS A 297 6.72 2.36 11.28
C LYS A 297 8.03 2.68 12.00
N GLU A 298 8.92 1.70 12.12
CA GLU A 298 10.25 1.88 12.72
C GLU A 298 11.04 2.95 11.98
N LYS A 299 11.08 2.90 10.65
CA LYS A 299 11.83 3.88 9.85
C LYS A 299 11.26 5.28 9.95
N LEU A 300 9.93 5.44 9.92
CA LEU A 300 9.29 6.74 10.13
C LEU A 300 9.70 7.35 11.47
N LEU A 301 9.60 6.58 12.56
CA LEU A 301 9.85 7.10 13.90
C LEU A 301 11.33 7.37 14.17
N ASN A 302 12.24 6.56 13.63
CA ASN A 302 13.67 6.83 13.70
C ASN A 302 14.04 8.10 12.93
N VAL A 303 13.53 8.28 11.71
CA VAL A 303 13.74 9.50 10.92
C VAL A 303 13.24 10.75 11.65
N LEU A 304 12.10 10.67 12.34
CA LEU A 304 11.63 11.76 13.21
C LEU A 304 12.60 12.03 14.36
N SER A 305 13.03 10.99 15.05
CA SER A 305 13.96 11.09 16.17
C SER A 305 15.27 11.77 15.75
N TRP A 306 15.85 11.35 14.62
CA TRP A 306 17.09 11.91 14.06
C TRP A 306 16.90 13.34 13.52
N ALA A 307 15.67 13.74 13.23
CA ALA A 307 15.32 15.11 12.87
C ALA A 307 14.99 16.01 14.07
N ASP A 308 15.16 15.53 15.31
CA ASP A 308 14.72 16.21 16.54
C ASP A 308 13.23 16.60 16.50
N ILE A 309 12.40 15.72 15.94
CA ILE A 309 10.93 15.81 15.97
C ILE A 309 10.42 14.77 16.98
N PRO A 310 9.58 15.15 17.96
CA PRO A 310 9.10 14.20 18.95
C PRO A 310 8.28 13.07 18.31
N THR A 311 8.47 11.86 18.82
CA THR A 311 7.83 10.64 18.28
C THR A 311 6.53 10.28 18.99
N GLN A 312 6.18 10.96 20.08
CA GLN A 312 4.95 10.74 20.85
C GLN A 312 3.79 11.53 20.24
N PRO A 313 2.51 11.19 20.49
CA PRO A 313 1.39 12.05 20.14
C PRO A 313 1.55 13.49 20.66
N GLY A 314 1.15 14.48 19.88
CA GLY A 314 1.24 15.89 20.28
C GLY A 314 1.05 16.87 19.13
N MET A 315 1.30 18.16 19.40
CA MET A 315 1.02 19.27 18.49
C MET A 315 1.89 19.34 17.22
N TRP A 316 2.91 18.49 17.12
CA TRP A 316 3.76 18.33 15.94
C TRP A 316 3.16 17.38 14.89
N PHE A 317 1.99 16.80 15.20
CA PHE A 317 1.20 16.01 14.26
C PHE A 317 -0.17 16.67 14.07
N VAL A 318 -0.69 16.60 12.84
CA VAL A 318 -1.99 17.18 12.48
C VAL A 318 -2.88 16.07 11.95
N ALA A 319 -4.00 15.85 12.63
CA ALA A 319 -4.95 14.83 12.21
C ALA A 319 -5.58 15.19 10.84
N ASP A 320 -5.84 14.19 10.02
CA ASP A 320 -6.63 14.29 8.80
C ASP A 320 -7.68 13.17 8.76
N ASP A 321 -8.39 13.03 7.65
CA ASP A 321 -9.46 12.04 7.48
C ASP A 321 -9.00 10.59 7.71
N HIS A 322 -7.69 10.29 7.73
CA HIS A 322 -7.17 8.93 7.92
C HIS A 322 -6.12 8.78 9.02
N PHE A 323 -5.55 9.88 9.48
CA PHE A 323 -4.51 9.90 10.49
C PHE A 323 -5.01 10.66 11.71
N SER A 324 -5.10 10.00 12.87
CA SER A 324 -5.70 10.59 14.08
C SER A 324 -4.69 11.09 15.12
N ALA A 325 -3.38 11.07 14.83
CA ALA A 325 -2.31 11.49 15.75
C ALA A 325 -2.39 10.88 17.17
N VAL A 326 -2.87 9.64 17.30
CA VAL A 326 -3.02 8.92 18.57
C VAL A 326 -1.78 8.08 18.91
N ALA A 327 -1.70 7.59 20.15
CA ALA A 327 -0.67 6.65 20.55
C ALA A 327 -0.83 5.32 19.80
N SER A 328 0.27 4.76 19.32
CA SER A 328 0.30 3.40 18.79
C SER A 328 0.16 2.41 19.94
N ASP A 329 -0.61 1.36 19.66
CA ASP A 329 -0.68 0.09 20.38
C ASP A 329 0.66 -0.68 20.42
N ARG A 330 1.58 -0.39 19.49
CA ARG A 330 2.89 -1.05 19.36
C ARG A 330 4.00 -0.20 19.98
N THR A 331 4.92 -0.88 20.65
CA THR A 331 6.20 -0.28 21.04
C THR A 331 7.16 -0.40 19.88
N ILE A 332 7.70 0.72 19.43
CA ILE A 332 8.66 0.78 18.32
C ILE A 332 10.04 1.16 18.86
N ALA A 333 11.07 0.46 18.37
CA ALA A 333 12.45 0.73 18.75
C ALA A 333 12.98 2.02 18.10
N LEU A 334 13.68 2.82 18.89
CA LEU A 334 14.41 4.00 18.43
C LEU A 334 15.91 3.73 18.57
N TRP A 335 16.65 4.08 17.53
CA TRP A 335 18.07 3.83 17.37
C TRP A 335 18.83 5.15 17.35
N ASP A 336 20.12 5.07 17.68
CA ASP A 336 21.01 6.23 17.64
C ASP A 336 21.07 6.82 16.22
N ASP A 337 21.15 8.15 16.15
CA ASP A 337 21.27 8.90 14.90
C ASP A 337 22.62 8.55 14.23
N PRO A 338 22.65 8.01 13.00
CA PRO A 338 23.90 7.70 12.30
C PRO A 338 24.59 8.96 11.74
N THR A 339 23.89 10.10 11.64
CA THR A 339 24.38 11.32 10.96
C THR A 339 25.56 12.05 11.60
N PRO A 340 25.88 11.90 12.90
CA PRO A 340 27.15 12.41 13.44
C PRO A 340 28.40 11.85 12.73
N GLN A 341 28.29 10.75 11.98
CA GLN A 341 29.40 10.20 11.19
C GLN A 341 29.80 11.08 9.98
N ILE A 342 28.94 12.01 9.55
CA ILE A 342 29.26 12.94 8.44
C ILE A 342 30.41 13.90 8.82
N GLU A 343 30.59 14.16 10.12
CA GLU A 343 31.60 15.08 10.63
C GLU A 343 32.94 14.38 10.99
N ALA A 344 33.03 13.05 10.83
CA ALA A 344 34.14 12.21 11.30
C ALA A 344 35.28 12.01 10.28
#